data_AF-A0A8K0IUD0-F1
#
_entry.id   AF-A0A8K0IUD0-F1
#
_cell.length_a   1.000
_cell.length_b   1.000
_cell.length_c   1.000
_cell.angle_alpha   90.00
_cell.angle_beta   90.00
_cell.angle_gamma   90.00
#
_symmetry.space_group_name_H-M   'P 1'
#
loop_
_entity.id
_entity.type
_entity.pdbx_description
1 polymer ?
#
loop_
_entity_poly.entity_id
_entity_poly.type
_entity_poly.pdbx_seq_one_letter_code
_entity_poly.pdbx_strand_id
1 'polypeptide(L)'
;MEQPLYDADLAVILCEMNRFKDGLLFLYEKMKLYKEVIACYMQDHDHDGLIACCKKLGDSTHGGDPSLWCDLLKYFGELGEDCSKEVKEVLSYIERDDILPPIVVLQTLSRNPCLALSVVKGYIARKLEQETKLIENDRKSTEKYQASILGT
;
A
#
# COMPACT_ATOMS: atom_id res chain seq x y z
N MET A 1 22.71 -13.79 -20.95
CA MET A 1 22.96 -13.67 -19.51
C MET A 1 22.63 -15.01 -18.90
N GLU A 2 23.64 -15.73 -18.43
CA GLU A 2 23.47 -17.07 -17.85
C GLU A 2 22.60 -16.97 -16.59
N GLN A 3 21.50 -17.73 -16.57
CA GLN A 3 20.79 -17.98 -15.33
C GLN A 3 21.75 -18.67 -14.38
N PRO A 4 21.91 -18.19 -13.13
CA PRO A 4 22.73 -18.89 -12.17
C PRO A 4 22.21 -20.33 -12.00
N LEU A 5 23.10 -21.31 -12.06
CA LEU A 5 22.79 -22.72 -11.87
C LEU A 5 22.64 -23.06 -10.38
N TYR A 6 21.87 -22.25 -9.65
CA TYR A 6 21.50 -22.54 -8.27
C TYR A 6 19.99 -22.68 -8.19
N ASP A 7 19.55 -23.68 -7.43
CA ASP A 7 18.15 -23.82 -7.06
C ASP A 7 17.82 -22.73 -6.04
N ALA A 8 16.98 -21.79 -6.44
CA ALA A 8 16.64 -20.63 -5.62
C ALA A 8 15.90 -21.05 -4.34
N ASP A 9 15.12 -22.13 -4.40
CA ASP A 9 14.44 -22.68 -3.22
C ASP A 9 15.47 -23.29 -2.25
N LEU A 10 16.49 -23.98 -2.77
CA LEU A 10 17.59 -24.50 -1.95
C LEU A 10 18.38 -23.38 -1.27
N ALA A 11 18.62 -22.27 -1.98
CA ALA A 11 19.31 -21.11 -1.43
C ALA A 11 18.48 -20.37 -0.36
N VAL A 12 17.16 -20.32 -0.51
CA VAL A 12 16.25 -19.82 0.54
C VAL A 12 16.34 -20.71 1.78
N ILE A 13 16.22 -22.03 1.63
CA ILE A 13 16.32 -23.00 2.74
C ILE A 13 17.67 -22.84 3.48
N LEU A 14 18.77 -22.71 2.73
CA LEU A 14 20.10 -22.50 3.32
C LEU A 14 20.19 -21.18 4.09
N CYS A 15 19.60 -20.10 3.57
CA CYS A 15 19.56 -18.81 4.26
C CYS A 15 18.69 -18.89 5.53
N GLU A 16 17.55 -19.57 5.49
CA GLU A 16 16.67 -19.79 6.66
C GLU A 16 17.37 -20.60 7.74
N MET A 17 18.01 -21.71 7.36
CA MET A 17 18.76 -22.59 8.28
C MET A 17 19.90 -21.85 9.00
N ASN A 18 20.55 -20.90 8.33
CA ASN A 18 21.65 -20.12 8.89
C ASN A 18 21.19 -18.77 9.47
N ARG A 19 19.88 -18.47 9.46
CA ARG A 19 19.31 -17.18 9.88
C ARG A 19 19.95 -15.98 9.16
N PHE A 20 20.34 -16.14 7.90
CA PHE A 20 20.99 -15.11 7.10
C PHE A 20 19.95 -14.24 6.39
N LYS A 21 19.46 -13.21 7.08
CA LYS A 21 18.36 -12.34 6.64
C LYS A 21 18.66 -11.53 5.38
N ASP A 22 19.86 -10.95 5.29
CA ASP A 22 20.24 -10.13 4.13
C ASP A 22 20.25 -10.96 2.83
N GLY A 23 20.68 -12.21 2.92
CA GLY A 23 20.62 -13.16 1.80
C GLY A 23 19.19 -13.56 1.44
N LEU A 24 18.34 -13.80 2.43
CA LEU A 24 16.92 -14.08 2.25
C LEU A 24 16.19 -12.94 1.55
N LEU A 25 16.36 -11.71 2.01
CA LEU A 25 15.80 -10.50 1.40
C LEU A 25 16.24 -10.36 -0.06
N PHE A 26 17.54 -10.53 -0.33
CA PHE A 26 18.08 -10.50 -1.69
C PHE A 26 17.50 -11.59 -2.59
N LEU A 27 17.35 -12.81 -2.08
CA LEU A 27 16.76 -13.92 -2.82
C LEU A 27 15.28 -13.67 -3.11
N TYR A 28 14.50 -13.24 -2.12
CA TYR A 28 13.09 -12.95 -2.32
C TYR A 28 12.87 -11.78 -3.29
N GLU A 29 13.69 -10.74 -3.26
CA GLU A 29 13.65 -9.64 -4.24
C GLU A 29 13.94 -10.16 -5.65
N LYS A 30 14.95 -11.03 -5.81
CA LYS A 30 15.31 -11.61 -7.10
C LYS A 30 14.26 -12.59 -7.64
N MET A 31 13.60 -13.35 -6.75
CA MET A 31 12.52 -14.29 -7.08
C MET A 31 11.16 -13.60 -7.22
N LYS A 32 11.07 -12.29 -6.95
CA LYS A 32 9.82 -11.51 -6.92
C LYS A 32 8.80 -12.03 -5.89
N LEU A 33 9.28 -12.65 -4.82
CA LEU A 33 8.47 -13.19 -3.71
C LEU A 33 8.17 -12.08 -2.69
N TYR A 34 7.39 -11.10 -3.12
CA TYR A 34 7.16 -9.86 -2.39
C TYR A 34 6.41 -10.02 -1.07
N LYS A 35 5.54 -11.03 -0.97
CA LYS A 35 4.81 -11.34 0.26
C LYS A 35 5.75 -11.78 1.38
N GLU A 36 6.77 -12.57 1.05
CA GLU A 36 7.76 -13.05 2.02
C GLU A 36 8.70 -11.93 2.47
N VAL A 37 9.10 -11.02 1.55
CA VAL A 37 9.86 -9.81 1.90
C VAL A 37 9.11 -8.98 2.94
N ILE A 38 7.82 -8.72 2.68
CA ILE A 38 6.96 -7.96 3.59
C ILE A 38 6.82 -8.65 4.93
N ALA A 39 6.60 -9.97 4.95
CA ALA A 39 6.52 -10.73 6.19
C ALA A 39 7.81 -10.66 7.02
N CYS A 40 8.97 -10.64 6.35
CA CYS A 40 10.26 -10.48 7.01
C CYS A 40 10.39 -9.10 7.67
N TYR A 41 10.07 -8.02 6.96
CA TYR A 41 10.09 -6.67 7.53
C TYR A 41 9.04 -6.48 8.65
N MET A 42 7.87 -7.12 8.53
CA MET A 42 6.84 -7.11 9.58
C MET A 42 7.31 -7.82 10.85
N GLN A 43 8.10 -8.89 10.75
CA GLN A 43 8.71 -9.57 11.90
C GLN A 43 9.82 -8.74 12.55
N ASP A 44 10.57 -7.97 11.76
CA ASP A 44 11.65 -7.11 12.26
C ASP A 44 11.19 -5.74 12.74
N HIS A 45 9.89 -5.43 12.65
CA HIS A 45 9.31 -4.13 13.00
C HIS A 45 10.01 -2.95 12.30
N ASP A 46 10.61 -3.18 11.14
CA ASP A 46 11.24 -2.14 10.33
C ASP A 46 10.19 -1.51 9.40
N HIS A 47 9.50 -0.50 9.94
CA HIS A 47 8.40 0.18 9.25
C HIS A 47 8.89 0.99 8.04
N ASP A 48 10.08 1.60 8.12
CA ASP A 48 10.64 2.42 7.04
C ASP A 48 11.05 1.54 5.84
N GLY A 49 11.75 0.44 6.11
CA GLY A 49 12.14 -0.54 5.09
C GLY A 49 10.92 -1.16 4.41
N LEU A 50 9.91 -1.51 5.22
CA LEU A 50 8.64 -2.07 4.75
C LEU A 50 7.90 -1.13 3.80
N ILE A 51 7.77 0.15 4.16
CA ILE A 51 7.10 1.17 3.33
C ILE A 51 7.89 1.41 2.05
N ALA A 52 9.22 1.53 2.11
CA ALA A 52 10.06 1.69 0.93
C ALA A 52 9.94 0.48 -0.02
N CYS A 53 9.83 -0.72 0.52
CA CYS A 53 9.61 -1.94 -0.24
C CYS A 53 8.21 -1.94 -0.89
N CYS A 54 7.15 -1.70 -0.11
CA CYS A 54 5.79 -1.58 -0.64
C CYS A 54 5.64 -0.48 -1.70
N LYS A 55 6.38 0.64 -1.60
CA LYS A 55 6.39 1.67 -2.66
C LYS A 55 6.93 1.15 -3.98
N LYS A 56 8.03 0.39 -3.95
CA LYS A 56 8.63 -0.21 -5.15
C LYS A 56 7.76 -1.32 -5.73
N LEU A 57 7.09 -2.08 -4.85
CA LEU A 57 6.41 -3.32 -5.18
C LEU A 57 4.91 -3.19 -5.39
N GLY A 58 4.30 -2.16 -4.83
CA GLY A 58 2.88 -1.84 -4.94
C GLY A 58 2.56 -0.89 -6.10
N ASP A 59 3.58 -0.42 -6.85
CA ASP A 59 3.35 0.36 -8.05
C ASP A 59 2.79 -0.55 -9.16
N SER A 60 1.51 -0.34 -9.47
CA SER A 60 0.77 -1.06 -10.50
C SER A 60 1.39 -0.92 -11.89
N THR A 61 2.21 0.12 -12.13
CA THR A 61 2.95 0.30 -13.39
C THR A 61 4.07 -0.72 -13.59
N HIS A 62 4.54 -1.37 -12.52
CA HIS A 62 5.56 -2.42 -12.55
C HIS A 62 5.01 -3.86 -12.40
N GLY A 63 3.67 -4.04 -12.42
CA GLY A 63 3.02 -5.32 -12.18
C GLY A 63 2.95 -5.71 -10.70
N GLY A 64 2.94 -4.69 -9.82
CA GLY A 64 2.77 -4.85 -8.39
C GLY A 64 1.40 -5.36 -7.98
N ASP A 65 1.33 -5.95 -6.78
CA ASP A 65 0.07 -6.44 -6.18
C ASP A 65 -0.48 -5.38 -5.20
N PRO A 66 -1.60 -4.71 -5.51
CA PRO A 66 -2.19 -3.71 -4.62
C PRO A 66 -2.62 -4.28 -3.26
N SER A 67 -2.81 -5.60 -3.16
CA SER A 67 -3.15 -6.26 -1.89
C SER A 67 -2.05 -6.13 -0.83
N LEU A 68 -0.80 -5.87 -1.23
CA LEU A 68 0.31 -5.64 -0.30
C LEU A 68 0.07 -4.40 0.59
N TRP A 69 -0.55 -3.36 0.04
CA TRP A 69 -0.92 -2.17 0.81
C TRP A 69 -2.04 -2.48 1.81
N CYS A 70 -2.97 -3.37 1.45
CA CYS A 70 -4.04 -3.82 2.33
C CYS A 70 -3.47 -4.59 3.52
N ASP A 71 -2.53 -5.50 3.26
CA ASP A 71 -1.91 -6.31 4.31
C ASP A 71 -1.01 -5.45 5.21
N LEU A 72 -0.29 -4.48 4.63
CA LEU A 72 0.46 -3.48 5.38
C LEU A 72 -0.45 -2.64 6.29
N LEU A 73 -1.60 -2.18 5.77
CA LEU A 73 -2.55 -1.40 6.55
C LEU A 73 -3.17 -2.23 7.69
N LYS A 74 -3.48 -3.51 7.44
CA LYS A 74 -3.94 -4.44 8.48
C LYS A 74 -2.90 -4.63 9.57
N TYR A 75 -1.65 -4.84 9.18
CA TYR A 75 -0.55 -4.95 10.13
C TYR A 75 -0.49 -3.71 11.03
N PHE A 76 -0.45 -2.50 10.48
CA PHE A 76 -0.48 -1.28 11.30
C PHE A 76 -1.77 -1.12 12.12
N GLY A 77 -2.91 -1.58 11.62
CA GLY A 77 -4.18 -1.59 12.37
C GLY A 77 -4.23 -2.61 13.52
N GLU A 78 -3.36 -3.62 13.52
CA GLU A 78 -3.22 -4.60 14.60
C GLU A 78 -2.03 -4.29 15.50
N LEU A 79 -1.05 -3.55 14.99
CA LEU A 79 0.15 -3.13 15.69
C LEU A 79 -0.20 -2.05 16.70
N GLY A 80 -0.28 -2.36 17.99
CA GLY A 80 -0.67 -1.41 19.06
C GLY A 80 0.31 -0.25 19.35
N GLU A 81 1.01 0.26 18.34
CA GLU A 81 1.99 1.33 18.41
C GLU A 81 1.51 2.59 17.67
N ASP A 82 2.12 3.75 17.98
CA ASP A 82 1.83 5.00 17.29
C ASP A 82 2.64 5.12 15.99
N CYS A 83 2.14 4.48 14.93
CA CYS A 83 2.69 4.56 13.57
C CYS A 83 1.96 5.62 12.72
N SER A 84 1.59 6.75 13.33
CA SER A 84 0.76 7.77 12.66
C SER A 84 1.42 8.37 11.41
N LYS A 85 2.76 8.44 11.33
CA LYS A 85 3.47 9.01 10.17
C LYS A 85 3.47 8.02 9.00
N GLU A 86 3.82 6.79 9.31
CA GLU A 86 3.92 5.65 8.42
C GLU A 86 2.55 5.34 7.80
N VAL A 87 1.52 5.26 8.64
CA VAL A 87 0.13 5.07 8.19
C VAL A 87 -0.33 6.22 7.32
N LYS A 88 -0.01 7.48 7.66
CA LYS A 88 -0.38 8.64 6.83
C LYS A 88 0.27 8.56 5.45
N GLU A 89 1.53 8.12 5.40
CA GLU A 89 2.25 7.92 4.16
C GLU A 89 1.61 6.80 3.33
N VAL A 90 1.40 5.62 3.91
CA VAL A 90 0.70 4.48 3.28
C VAL A 90 -0.67 4.88 2.74
N LEU A 91 -1.45 5.62 3.54
CA LEU A 91 -2.77 6.13 3.13
C LEU A 91 -2.69 7.03 1.91
N SER A 92 -1.65 7.86 1.77
CA SER A 92 -1.49 8.72 0.60
C SER A 92 -1.23 7.93 -0.69
N TYR A 93 -0.55 6.78 -0.60
CA TYR A 93 -0.36 5.87 -1.73
C TYR A 93 -1.66 5.15 -2.10
N ILE A 94 -2.37 4.62 -1.10
CA ILE A 94 -3.69 4.01 -1.26
C ILE A 94 -4.69 5.02 -1.85
N GLU A 95 -4.62 6.30 -1.45
CA GLU A 95 -5.47 7.37 -1.97
C GLU A 95 -5.28 7.55 -3.48
N ARG A 96 -4.02 7.65 -3.89
CA ARG A 96 -3.58 7.95 -5.25
C ARG A 96 -3.93 6.84 -6.23
N ASP A 97 -3.72 5.59 -5.81
CA ASP A 97 -3.89 4.42 -6.66
C ASP A 97 -5.28 3.77 -6.48
N ASP A 98 -6.18 4.44 -5.75
CA ASP A 98 -7.55 4.04 -5.41
C ASP A 98 -7.71 2.57 -4.97
N ILE A 99 -6.75 2.10 -4.17
CA ILE A 99 -6.59 0.68 -3.85
C ILE A 99 -7.68 0.17 -2.91
N LEU A 100 -8.09 1.01 -1.94
CA LEU A 100 -9.04 0.64 -0.89
C LEU A 100 -10.14 1.69 -0.69
N PRO A 101 -11.40 1.24 -0.54
CA PRO A 101 -12.49 2.11 -0.11
C PRO A 101 -12.20 2.73 1.26
N PRO A 102 -12.58 4.01 1.49
CA PRO A 102 -12.36 4.69 2.77
C PRO A 102 -12.98 3.97 3.98
N ILE A 103 -14.08 3.24 3.76
CA ILE A 103 -14.75 2.47 4.81
C ILE A 103 -13.91 1.28 5.29
N VAL A 104 -13.20 0.60 4.38
CA VAL A 104 -12.33 -0.53 4.71
C VAL A 104 -11.13 -0.04 5.52
N VAL A 105 -10.54 1.06 5.07
CA VAL A 105 -9.46 1.75 5.80
C VAL A 105 -9.89 2.10 7.22
N LEU A 106 -11.08 2.68 7.39
CA LEU A 106 -11.62 3.05 8.69
C LEU A 106 -11.81 1.82 9.58
N GLN A 107 -12.39 0.75 9.07
CA GLN A 107 -12.62 -0.47 9.84
C GLN A 107 -11.31 -1.13 10.30
N THR A 108 -10.30 -1.14 9.44
CA THR A 108 -8.99 -1.71 9.77
C THR A 108 -8.27 -0.88 10.84
N LEU A 109 -8.21 0.45 10.66
CA LEU A 109 -7.49 1.32 11.59
C LEU A 109 -8.25 1.55 12.90
N SER A 110 -9.58 1.41 12.90
CA SER A 110 -10.39 1.50 14.13
C SER A 110 -10.09 0.38 15.14
N ARG A 111 -9.41 -0.70 14.72
CA ARG A 111 -8.99 -1.78 15.63
C ARG A 111 -7.82 -1.39 16.51
N ASN A 112 -7.06 -0.37 16.11
CA ASN A 112 -5.90 0.10 16.85
C ASN A 112 -6.26 1.29 17.75
N PRO A 113 -6.22 1.13 19.09
CA PRO A 113 -6.50 2.22 20.01
C PRO A 113 -5.35 3.24 20.12
N CYS A 114 -4.13 2.87 19.72
CA CYS A 114 -2.94 3.70 19.80
C CYS A 114 -2.72 4.57 18.55
N LEU A 115 -3.29 4.18 17.41
CA LEU A 115 -3.25 5.01 16.21
C LEU A 115 -4.16 6.22 16.36
N ALA A 116 -3.63 7.38 15.98
CA ALA A 116 -4.40 8.61 16.04
C ALA A 116 -5.54 8.58 14.99
N LEU A 117 -6.77 8.41 15.47
CA LEU A 117 -8.00 8.51 14.66
C LEU A 117 -8.08 9.82 13.84
N SER A 118 -7.36 10.86 14.27
CA SER A 118 -7.18 12.11 13.55
C SER A 118 -6.58 11.93 12.15
N VAL A 119 -5.65 10.97 11.96
CA VAL A 119 -5.03 10.65 10.67
C VAL A 119 -6.08 10.09 9.70
N VAL A 120 -6.89 9.15 10.18
CA VAL A 120 -7.96 8.51 9.40
C VAL A 120 -9.06 9.50 9.05
N LYS A 121 -9.51 10.29 10.04
CA LYS A 121 -10.53 11.33 9.83
C LYS A 121 -10.06 12.36 8.80
N GLY A 122 -8.78 12.76 8.87
CA GLY A 122 -8.17 13.65 7.90
C GLY A 122 -8.10 13.05 6.49
N TYR A 123 -7.80 11.76 6.38
CA TYR A 123 -7.81 11.03 5.10
C TYR A 123 -9.22 10.97 4.49
N ILE A 124 -10.23 10.55 5.26
CA ILE A 124 -11.62 10.44 4.76
C ILE A 124 -12.17 11.80 4.34
N ALA A 125 -11.91 12.85 5.12
CA ALA A 125 -12.35 14.20 4.78
C ALA A 125 -11.76 14.68 3.44
N ARG A 126 -10.47 14.41 3.19
CA ARG A 126 -9.81 14.76 1.92
C ARG A 126 -10.37 13.97 0.74
N LYS A 127 -10.52 12.64 0.88
CA LYS A 127 -11.06 11.77 -0.16
C LYS A 127 -12.49 12.19 -0.55
N LEU A 128 -13.34 12.46 0.44
CA LEU A 128 -14.72 12.92 0.21
C LEU A 128 -14.77 14.30 -0.45
N GLU A 129 -13.89 15.23 -0.06
CA GLU A 129 -13.81 16.55 -0.70
C GLU A 129 -13.34 16.45 -2.16
N GLN A 130 -12.40 15.55 -2.46
CA GLN A 130 -11.99 15.27 -3.84
C GLN A 130 -13.12 14.69 -4.68
N GLU A 131 -13.84 13.67 -4.19
CA GLU A 131 -14.99 13.10 -4.89
C GLU A 131 -16.08 14.15 -5.12
N THR A 132 -16.39 14.98 -4.12
CA THR A 132 -17.37 16.07 -4.25
C THR A 132 -16.98 17.07 -5.34
N LYS A 133 -15.68 17.42 -5.43
CA LYS A 133 -15.17 18.31 -6.49
C LYS A 133 -15.26 17.68 -7.87
N LEU A 134 -15.01 16.37 -8.00
CA LEU A 134 -15.16 15.65 -9.26
C LEU A 134 -16.63 15.65 -9.72
N ILE A 135 -17.57 15.37 -8.82
CA ILE A 135 -19.01 15.40 -9.10
C ILE A 135 -19.46 16.79 -9.59
N GLU A 136 -19.02 17.86 -8.91
CA GLU A 136 -19.41 19.22 -9.31
C GLU A 136 -18.80 19.64 -10.66
N ASN A 137 -17.58 19.19 -10.96
CA ASN A 137 -16.95 19.43 -12.28
C ASN A 137 -17.64 18.64 -13.40
N ASP A 138 -18.06 17.41 -13.14
CA ASP A 138 -18.81 16.59 -14.10
C ASP A 138 -20.20 17.19 -14.37
N ARG A 139 -20.87 17.69 -13.32
CA ARG A 139 -22.12 18.45 -13.43
C ARG A 139 -21.99 19.71 -14.29
N LYS A 140 -20.91 20.48 -14.10
CA LYS A 140 -20.62 21.66 -14.93
C LYS A 140 -20.30 21.32 -16.38
N SER A 141 -19.67 20.17 -16.61
CA SER A 141 -19.33 19.71 -17.95
C SER A 141 -20.57 19.25 -18.69
N THR A 142 -21.43 18.46 -18.05
CA THR A 142 -22.73 18.03 -18.60
C THR A 142 -23.65 19.21 -18.93
N GLU A 143 -23.71 20.25 -18.08
CA GLU A 143 -24.43 21.50 -18.38
C GLU A 143 -23.89 22.21 -19.63
N LYS A 144 -22.56 22.31 -19.79
CA LYS A 144 -21.93 22.90 -20.99
C LYS A 144 -22.19 22.09 -22.25
N TYR A 145 -22.14 20.76 -22.17
CA TYR A 145 -22.45 19.88 -23.29
C TYR A 145 -23.92 20.00 -23.71
N GLN A 146 -24.86 20.02 -22.75
CA GLN A 146 -26.29 20.24 -23.04
C GLN A 146 -26.55 21.61 -23.68
N ALA A 147 -25.91 22.68 -23.19
CA ALA A 147 -26.02 24.01 -23.79
C ALA A 147 -25.46 24.07 -25.23
N SER A 148 -24.41 23.30 -25.53
CA SER A 148 -23.85 23.23 -26.89
C SER A 148 -24.71 22.46 -27.89
N ILE A 149 -25.47 21.46 -27.43
CA ILE A 149 -26.37 20.65 -28.28
C ILE A 149 -27.70 21.35 -28.55
N LEU A 150 -28.19 22.19 -27.63
CA LEU A 150 -29.41 23.00 -27.79
C LEU A 150 -29.19 24.33 -28.53
N GLY A 151 -27.93 24.66 -28.86
CA GLY A 151 -27.54 25.91 -29.55
C GLY A 151 -27.33 25.78 -31.06
N THR A 152 -27.60 24.62 -31.65
CA THR A 152 -27.61 24.35 -33.11
C THR A 152 -29.01 24.00 -33.56
#